data_AF-A0ABD3F1D8-F1
#
_entry.id   AF-A0ABD3F1D8-F1
#
_cell.length_a   1.000
_cell.length_b   1.000
_cell.length_c   1.000
_cell.angle_alpha   90.00
_cell.angle_beta   90.00
_cell.angle_gamma   90.00
#
_symmetry.space_group_name_H-M   'P 1'
#
loop_
_entity.id
_entity.type
_entity.pdbx_description
1 polymer ?
#
loop_
_entity_poly.entity_id
_entity_poly.type
_entity_poly.pdbx_seq_one_letter_code
_entity_poly.pdbx_strand_id
1 'polypeptide(L)'
;MAHLSERHGDATRRRRELMRERMQVLAVRTSYPEVFPRSRNSKASAVSSTSVVAANDQLLGAGGSGASSRDSSYPHHQRRTPEEMAEFCRQCEQRVALTREKEIQALRRVQALEQERQARSQLAGEAAPAEAVQRLRERREKRRLAAEAELEALVDQQESSLDAMNIARMLSPRFQEHMQFVPAVAKYSAEDERVKQLLSTTRVGSYYQ
;
A
#
# COMPACT_ATOMS: atom_id res chain seq x y z
N MET A 1 -2.94 24.87 -11.24
CA MET A 1 -2.57 23.52 -11.67
C MET A 1 -1.10 23.15 -11.40
N ALA A 2 -0.13 24.08 -11.42
CA ALA A 2 1.30 23.77 -11.22
C ALA A 2 1.69 23.27 -9.81
N HIS A 3 1.06 23.77 -8.75
CA HIS A 3 1.41 23.42 -7.36
C HIS A 3 1.11 21.97 -6.94
N LEU A 4 0.23 21.27 -7.66
CA LEU A 4 -0.06 19.85 -7.43
C LEU A 4 1.03 18.95 -8.05
N SER A 5 1.65 19.41 -9.14
CA SER A 5 2.76 18.72 -9.83
C SER A 5 4.05 18.79 -9.02
N GLU A 6 4.34 19.93 -8.40
CA GLU A 6 5.53 20.13 -7.55
C GLU A 6 5.51 19.22 -6.31
N ARG A 7 4.39 19.18 -5.59
CA ARG A 7 4.22 18.30 -4.42
C ARG A 7 4.34 16.81 -4.76
N HIS A 8 3.89 16.42 -5.96
CA HIS A 8 4.02 15.04 -6.42
C HIS A 8 5.46 14.71 -6.84
N GLY A 9 6.19 15.68 -7.41
CA GLY A 9 7.62 15.59 -7.68
C GLY A 9 8.45 15.42 -6.40
N ASP A 10 8.14 16.18 -5.36
CA ASP A 10 8.83 16.08 -4.07
C ASP A 10 8.54 14.75 -3.37
N ALA A 11 7.29 14.28 -3.41
CA ALA A 11 6.93 12.97 -2.85
C ALA A 11 7.67 11.81 -3.56
N THR A 12 7.83 11.89 -4.88
CA THR A 12 8.58 10.89 -5.64
C THR A 12 10.09 10.98 -5.42
N ARG A 13 10.65 12.19 -5.21
CA ARG A 13 12.06 12.38 -4.82
C ARG A 13 12.34 11.79 -3.43
N ARG A 14 11.56 12.15 -2.42
CA ARG A 14 11.68 11.62 -1.04
C ARG A 14 11.58 10.10 -1.01
N ARG A 15 10.65 9.50 -1.78
CA ARG A 15 10.53 8.05 -1.89
C ARG A 15 11.79 7.40 -2.48
N ARG A 16 12.41 8.02 -3.49
CA ARG A 16 13.64 7.50 -4.10
C ARG A 16 14.83 7.63 -3.16
N GLU A 17 14.94 8.73 -2.42
CA GLU A 17 15.97 8.94 -1.40
C GLU A 17 15.87 7.89 -0.29
N LEU A 18 14.66 7.68 0.27
CA LEU A 18 14.41 6.64 1.28
C LEU A 18 14.78 5.23 0.80
N MET A 19 14.51 4.91 -0.47
CA MET A 19 14.89 3.62 -1.04
C MET A 19 16.40 3.48 -1.22
N ARG A 20 17.10 4.56 -1.58
CA ARG A 20 18.58 4.58 -1.66
C ARG A 20 19.20 4.40 -0.29
N GLU A 21 18.73 5.12 0.72
CA GLU A 21 19.22 4.98 2.10
C GLU A 21 19.02 3.56 2.62
N ARG A 22 17.84 2.98 2.43
CA ARG A 22 17.58 1.57 2.78
C ARG A 22 18.51 0.61 2.05
N MET A 23 18.74 0.84 0.77
CA MET A 23 19.65 0.02 -0.03
C MET A 23 21.11 0.14 0.45
N GLN A 24 21.55 1.34 0.82
CA GLN A 24 22.88 1.57 1.40
C GLN A 24 23.01 0.90 2.77
N VAL A 25 22.01 1.01 3.64
CA VAL A 25 22.00 0.33 4.95
C VAL A 25 22.03 -1.19 4.77
N LEU A 26 21.30 -1.73 3.80
CA LEU A 26 21.36 -3.15 3.46
C LEU A 26 22.74 -3.54 2.93
N ALA A 27 23.34 -2.76 2.03
CA ALA A 27 24.67 -3.02 1.48
C ALA A 27 25.76 -3.01 2.57
N VAL A 28 25.71 -2.04 3.50
CA VAL A 28 26.61 -1.98 4.67
C VAL A 28 26.42 -3.19 5.57
N ARG A 29 25.17 -3.63 5.78
CA ARG A 29 24.84 -4.76 6.65
C ARG A 29 25.19 -6.12 6.05
N THR A 30 25.18 -6.27 4.72
CA THR A 30 25.38 -7.55 4.04
C THR A 30 26.77 -7.72 3.43
N SER A 31 27.68 -6.74 3.57
CA SER A 31 29.04 -6.76 3.02
C SER A 31 29.09 -7.23 1.55
N TYR A 32 28.10 -6.83 0.76
CA TYR A 32 28.04 -7.16 -0.67
C TYR A 32 28.82 -6.08 -1.44
N PRO A 33 29.85 -6.44 -2.23
CA PRO A 33 30.50 -5.46 -3.07
C PRO A 33 29.53 -5.01 -4.17
N GLU A 34 29.27 -3.71 -4.25
CA GLU A 34 28.55 -3.10 -5.37
C GLU A 34 29.32 -3.35 -6.67
N VAL A 35 28.92 -4.37 -7.43
CA VAL A 35 29.32 -4.47 -8.84
C VAL A 35 28.16 -5.03 -9.66
N PHE A 36 27.17 -4.19 -9.93
CA PHE A 36 26.37 -4.32 -11.14
C PHE A 36 26.72 -3.13 -12.04
N PRO A 37 27.58 -3.30 -13.06
CA PRO A 37 27.84 -2.23 -14.00
C PRO A 37 26.58 -2.03 -14.84
N ARG A 38 25.91 -0.90 -14.62
CA ARG A 38 24.99 -0.35 -15.61
C ARG A 38 25.79 -0.08 -16.88
N SER A 39 25.62 -0.92 -17.90
CA SER A 39 26.08 -0.63 -19.25
C SER A 39 25.44 0.66 -19.73
N ARG A 40 26.25 1.72 -19.85
CA ARG A 40 25.87 2.95 -20.55
C ARG A 40 27.08 3.46 -21.31
N ASN A 41 27.03 3.30 -22.63
CA ASN A 41 27.94 3.91 -23.59
C ASN A 41 28.08 5.42 -23.33
N SER A 42 29.29 5.90 -23.05
CA SER A 42 29.89 7.10 -23.66
C SER A 42 31.26 7.41 -23.03
N LYS A 43 32.15 7.89 -23.90
CA LYS A 43 33.58 8.11 -23.76
C LYS A 43 33.91 9.19 -22.71
N ALA A 44 34.96 8.98 -21.92
CA ALA A 44 36.11 9.88 -21.72
C ALA A 44 36.64 9.94 -20.27
N SER A 45 37.97 9.74 -20.20
CA SER A 45 38.93 10.24 -19.22
C SER A 45 39.02 9.59 -17.84
N ALA A 46 40.12 8.84 -17.68
CA ALA A 46 40.68 8.37 -16.43
C ALA A 46 41.28 9.54 -15.63
N VAL A 47 40.95 9.63 -14.33
CA VAL A 47 41.83 10.14 -13.28
C VAL A 47 41.48 9.42 -11.98
N SER A 48 42.41 8.60 -11.49
CA SER A 48 42.46 8.09 -10.11
C SER A 48 42.60 9.25 -9.12
N SER A 49 41.94 9.20 -7.95
CA SER A 49 42.50 9.66 -6.66
C SER A 49 41.52 9.56 -5.48
N THR A 50 41.99 8.88 -4.44
CA THR A 50 41.84 9.18 -3.00
C THR A 50 40.49 9.01 -2.31
N SER A 51 40.35 7.86 -1.65
CA SER A 51 39.54 7.66 -0.43
C SER A 51 40.26 8.31 0.77
N VAL A 52 39.59 9.22 1.48
CA VAL A 52 40.06 9.76 2.76
C VAL A 52 39.24 9.09 3.87
N VAL A 53 39.86 8.12 4.55
CA VAL A 53 39.40 7.59 5.83
C VAL A 53 39.97 8.51 6.90
N ALA A 54 39.10 9.27 7.58
CA ALA A 54 39.46 10.02 8.77
C ALA A 54 39.30 9.11 9.99
N ALA A 55 40.38 8.40 10.34
CA ALA A 55 40.63 7.88 11.69
C ALA A 55 41.82 8.66 12.22
N ASN A 56 41.62 9.47 13.26
CA ASN A 56 42.69 10.24 13.88
C ASN A 56 42.83 9.80 15.34
N ASP A 57 43.67 8.78 15.53
CA ASP A 57 44.44 8.56 16.76
C ASP A 57 45.74 9.35 16.64
N GLN A 58 45.94 10.36 17.49
CA GLN A 58 47.26 10.86 17.91
C GLN A 58 47.13 11.24 19.40
N LEU A 59 47.78 10.58 20.36
CA LEU A 59 49.23 10.33 20.57
C LEU A 59 49.94 11.55 21.14
N LEU A 60 50.22 11.52 22.45
CA LEU A 60 51.41 12.02 23.15
C LEU A 60 51.41 11.28 24.53
N GLY A 61 52.36 10.46 24.96
CA GLY A 61 53.77 10.35 24.63
C GLY A 61 54.60 11.02 25.73
N ALA A 62 55.11 10.24 26.70
CA ALA A 62 56.47 10.32 27.28
C ALA A 62 56.55 9.82 28.74
N GLY A 63 57.57 9.00 29.02
CA GLY A 63 58.27 9.01 30.30
C GLY A 63 58.07 7.80 31.20
N GLY A 64 58.83 6.74 30.95
CA GLY A 64 59.10 5.73 31.98
C GLY A 64 60.25 6.17 32.88
N SER A 65 60.03 6.18 34.20
CA SER A 65 61.02 5.89 35.25
C SER A 65 60.35 5.99 36.62
N GLY A 66 60.55 4.99 37.48
CA GLY A 66 60.31 5.14 38.91
C GLY A 66 59.34 4.12 39.48
N ALA A 67 59.91 3.05 40.03
CA ALA A 67 59.25 2.23 41.03
C ALA A 67 58.84 3.08 42.25
N SER A 68 57.86 2.57 42.98
CA SER A 68 57.43 2.98 44.33
C SER A 68 56.40 4.12 44.43
N SER A 69 55.12 3.75 44.43
CA SER A 69 54.32 3.94 45.64
C SER A 69 53.16 2.95 45.64
N ARG A 70 53.12 2.11 46.67
CA ARG A 70 51.89 1.44 47.08
C ARG A 70 50.96 2.52 47.61
N ASP A 71 49.96 2.91 46.83
CA ASP A 71 48.75 3.54 47.36
C ASP A 71 47.53 2.89 46.72
N SER A 72 47.35 1.61 47.08
CA SER A 72 46.07 0.92 46.97
C SER A 72 45.12 1.47 48.05
N SER A 73 44.77 2.75 47.97
CA SER A 73 43.71 3.34 48.78
C SER A 73 42.42 3.30 47.97
N TYR A 74 41.70 2.18 48.03
CA TYR A 74 40.25 2.22 47.83
C TYR A 74 39.69 3.19 48.88
N PRO A 75 39.01 4.29 48.50
CA PRO A 75 38.52 5.29 49.45
C PRO A 75 37.33 4.79 50.30
N HIS A 76 37.06 3.48 50.29
CA HIS A 76 35.97 2.84 51.02
C HIS A 76 36.37 2.25 52.38
N HIS A 77 37.63 2.41 52.82
CA HIS A 77 38.10 1.92 54.12
C HIS A 77 38.37 3.01 55.15
N GLN A 78 37.80 4.21 55.00
CA GLN A 78 37.61 5.07 56.17
C GLN A 78 36.56 4.41 57.07
N ARG A 79 36.93 4.12 58.33
CA ARG A 79 35.98 3.69 59.36
C ARG A 79 34.96 4.80 59.56
N ARG A 80 33.88 4.76 58.78
CA ARG A 80 32.74 5.65 58.93
C ARG A 80 32.11 5.42 60.28
N THR A 81 31.64 6.50 60.90
CA THR A 81 30.83 6.37 62.11
C THR A 81 29.55 5.59 61.77
N PRO A 82 28.95 4.87 62.74
CA PRO A 82 27.70 4.14 62.49
C PRO A 82 26.59 5.04 61.92
N GLU A 83 26.60 6.33 62.27
CA GLU A 83 25.68 7.34 61.75
C GLU A 83 25.95 7.65 60.26
N GLU A 84 27.21 7.88 59.87
CA GLU A 84 27.60 8.10 58.47
C GLU A 84 27.32 6.87 57.59
N MET A 85 27.41 5.65 58.14
CA MET A 85 27.02 4.43 57.43
C MET A 85 25.51 4.38 57.19
N ALA A 86 24.69 4.73 58.18
CA ALA A 86 23.25 4.76 58.05
C ALA A 86 22.80 5.82 57.02
N GLU A 87 23.42 7.00 57.01
CA GLU A 87 23.15 8.05 56.02
C GLU A 87 23.55 7.62 54.61
N PHE A 88 24.70 6.98 54.44
CA PHE A 88 25.12 6.44 53.16
C PHE A 88 24.19 5.34 52.64
N CYS A 89 23.70 4.46 53.52
CA CYS A 89 22.68 3.47 53.17
C CYS A 89 21.38 4.16 52.70
N ARG A 90 20.89 5.17 53.41
CA ARG A 90 19.70 5.95 53.00
C ARG A 90 19.90 6.64 51.65
N GLN A 91 21.06 7.24 51.40
CA GLN A 91 21.38 7.86 50.11
C GLN A 91 21.45 6.82 48.97
N CYS A 92 22.00 5.63 49.24
CA CYS A 92 21.98 4.52 48.29
C CYS A 92 20.54 4.09 47.96
N GLU A 93 19.69 3.90 48.98
CA GLU A 93 18.29 3.54 48.82
C GLU A 93 17.50 4.59 48.01
N GLN A 94 17.71 5.87 48.31
CA GLN A 94 17.10 6.97 47.56
C GLN A 94 17.52 6.98 46.08
N ARG A 95 18.80 6.74 45.77
CA ARG A 95 19.26 6.64 44.38
C ARG A 95 18.59 5.48 43.65
N VAL A 96 18.49 4.31 44.30
CA VAL A 96 17.83 3.13 43.72
C VAL A 96 16.33 3.38 43.52
N ALA A 97 15.67 4.08 44.45
CA ALA A 97 14.27 4.46 44.30
C ALA A 97 14.07 5.38 43.07
N LEU A 98 14.92 6.41 42.93
CA LEU A 98 14.86 7.33 41.79
C LEU A 98 15.13 6.65 40.44
N THR A 99 16.07 5.70 40.38
CA THR A 99 16.31 4.96 39.13
C THR A 99 15.13 4.07 38.78
N ARG A 100 14.55 3.36 39.76
CA ARG A 100 13.34 2.55 39.57
C ARG A 100 12.16 3.38 39.10
N GLU A 101 11.94 4.55 39.70
CA GLU A 101 10.87 5.47 39.26
C GLU A 101 11.07 5.94 37.82
N LYS A 102 12.30 6.28 37.44
CA LYS A 102 12.64 6.66 36.05
C LYS A 102 12.40 5.52 35.08
N GLU A 103 12.76 4.29 35.44
CA GLU A 103 12.49 3.10 34.64
C GLU A 103 10.98 2.85 34.48
N ILE A 104 10.21 2.95 35.57
CA ILE A 104 8.75 2.83 35.54
C ILE A 104 8.13 3.90 34.64
N GLN A 105 8.61 5.15 34.73
CA GLN A 105 8.14 6.24 33.87
C GLN A 105 8.51 6.00 32.39
N ALA A 106 9.72 5.49 32.12
CA ALA A 106 10.14 5.14 30.76
C ALA A 106 9.26 4.04 30.17
N LEU A 107 8.98 2.98 30.94
CA LEU A 107 8.10 1.89 30.52
C LEU A 107 6.67 2.39 30.23
N ARG A 108 6.12 3.26 31.08
CA ARG A 108 4.81 3.88 30.84
C ARG A 108 4.76 4.70 29.55
N ARG A 109 5.84 5.45 29.26
CA ARG A 109 5.94 6.22 28.01
C ARG A 109 6.00 5.32 26.79
N VAL A 110 6.78 4.23 26.86
CA VAL A 110 6.86 3.24 25.78
C VAL A 110 5.49 2.61 25.54
N GLN A 111 4.80 2.18 26.60
CA GLN A 111 3.45 1.63 26.48
C GLN A 111 2.46 2.64 25.88
N ALA A 112 2.51 3.91 26.28
CA ALA A 112 1.66 4.95 25.70
C ALA A 112 1.91 5.14 24.20
N LEU A 113 3.18 5.14 23.78
CA LEU A 113 3.55 5.23 22.36
C LEU A 113 3.11 4.00 21.56
N GLU A 114 3.21 2.81 22.14
CA GLU A 114 2.72 1.58 21.53
C GLU A 114 1.20 1.60 21.34
N GLN A 115 0.46 2.05 22.36
CA GLN A 115 -0.99 2.22 22.28
C GLN A 115 -1.38 3.25 21.22
N GLU A 116 -0.70 4.40 21.16
CA GLU A 116 -0.95 5.42 20.15
C GLU A 116 -0.68 4.88 18.73
N ARG A 117 0.40 4.13 18.56
CA ARG A 117 0.73 3.47 17.29
C ARG A 117 -0.33 2.45 16.89
N GLN A 118 -0.80 1.64 17.85
CA GLN A 118 -1.87 0.67 17.62
C GLN A 118 -3.18 1.37 17.23
N ALA A 119 -3.58 2.42 17.95
CA ALA A 119 -4.77 3.21 17.63
C ALA A 119 -4.69 3.80 16.21
N ARG A 120 -3.54 4.38 15.83
CA ARG A 120 -3.33 4.87 14.45
C ARG A 120 -3.43 3.75 13.42
N SER A 121 -2.90 2.57 13.72
CA SER A 121 -2.97 1.42 12.81
C SER A 121 -4.39 0.86 12.67
N GLN A 122 -5.17 0.86 13.75
CA GLN A 122 -6.57 0.42 13.74
C GLN A 122 -7.43 1.37 12.91
N LEU A 123 -7.33 2.68 13.14
CA LEU A 123 -8.04 3.68 12.35
C LEU A 123 -7.69 3.61 10.86
N ALA A 124 -6.41 3.41 10.54
CA ALA A 124 -5.98 3.20 9.16
C ALA A 124 -6.50 1.87 8.58
N GLY A 125 -6.55 0.82 9.39
CA GLY A 125 -7.06 -0.51 9.01
C GLY A 125 -8.56 -0.53 8.74
N GLU A 126 -9.34 0.27 9.47
CA GLU A 126 -10.79 0.38 9.29
C GLU A 126 -11.17 1.16 8.02
N ALA A 127 -10.45 2.24 7.72
CA ALA A 127 -10.74 3.08 6.53
C ALA A 127 -10.21 2.48 5.22
N ALA A 128 -9.06 1.78 5.27
CA ALA A 128 -8.41 1.20 4.09
C ALA A 128 -9.30 0.27 3.22
N PRO A 129 -10.10 -0.67 3.77
CA PRO A 129 -10.94 -1.53 2.94
C PRO A 129 -12.05 -0.75 2.23
N ALA A 130 -12.66 0.24 2.90
CA ALA A 130 -13.68 1.09 2.30
C ALA A 130 -13.12 1.89 1.12
N GLU A 131 -11.94 2.49 1.29
CA GLU A 131 -11.24 3.18 0.19
C GLU A 131 -10.86 2.23 -0.95
N ALA A 132 -10.41 1.01 -0.65
CA ALA A 132 -10.08 0.02 -1.67
C ALA A 132 -11.31 -0.39 -2.49
N VAL A 133 -12.46 -0.56 -1.83
CA VAL A 133 -13.75 -0.81 -2.49
C VAL A 133 -14.16 0.37 -3.36
N GLN A 134 -14.03 1.61 -2.88
CA GLN A 134 -14.31 2.82 -3.66
C GLN A 134 -13.44 2.88 -4.92
N ARG A 135 -12.12 2.67 -4.80
CA ARG A 135 -11.20 2.63 -5.95
C ARG A 135 -11.59 1.55 -6.97
N LEU A 136 -12.04 0.38 -6.51
CA LEU A 136 -12.52 -0.67 -7.40
C LEU A 136 -13.82 -0.28 -8.11
N ARG A 137 -14.75 0.37 -7.42
CA ARG A 137 -16.00 0.88 -8.01
C ARG A 137 -15.71 1.94 -9.06
N GLU A 138 -14.91 2.96 -8.71
CA GLU A 138 -14.49 4.01 -9.65
C GLU A 138 -13.81 3.43 -10.90
N ARG A 139 -12.94 2.43 -10.73
CA ARG A 139 -12.30 1.75 -11.88
C ARG A 139 -13.32 1.04 -12.76
N ARG A 140 -14.33 0.39 -12.17
CA ARG A 140 -15.40 -0.27 -12.92
C ARG A 140 -16.27 0.76 -13.64
N GLU A 141 -16.62 1.85 -12.99
CA GLU A 141 -17.40 2.96 -13.57
C GLU A 141 -16.66 3.60 -14.74
N LYS A 142 -15.38 3.92 -14.60
CA LYS A 142 -14.55 4.44 -15.71
C LYS A 142 -14.52 3.50 -16.91
N ARG A 143 -14.43 2.20 -16.67
CA ARG A 143 -14.50 1.19 -17.74
C ARG A 143 -15.87 1.13 -18.39
N ARG A 144 -16.95 1.25 -17.61
CA ARG A 144 -18.32 1.31 -18.14
C ARG A 144 -18.51 2.56 -19.00
N LEU A 145 -18.15 3.73 -18.50
CA LEU A 145 -18.22 4.99 -19.23
C LEU A 145 -17.39 4.97 -20.52
N ALA A 146 -16.20 4.36 -20.49
CA ALA A 146 -15.39 4.21 -21.71
C ALA A 146 -16.07 3.29 -22.74
N ALA A 147 -16.67 2.18 -22.31
CA ALA A 147 -17.42 1.29 -23.19
C ALA A 147 -18.70 1.95 -23.74
N GLU A 148 -19.40 2.72 -22.91
CA GLU A 148 -20.58 3.50 -23.33
C GLU A 148 -20.20 4.56 -24.37
N ALA A 149 -19.09 5.29 -24.17
CA ALA A 149 -18.58 6.26 -25.13
C ALA A 149 -18.13 5.61 -26.45
N GLU A 150 -17.55 4.41 -26.40
CA GLU A 150 -17.20 3.64 -27.60
C GLU A 150 -18.46 3.23 -28.38
N LEU A 151 -19.52 2.80 -27.68
CA LEU A 151 -20.81 2.50 -28.30
C LEU A 151 -21.46 3.75 -28.91
N GLU A 152 -21.43 4.88 -28.21
CA GLU A 152 -21.96 6.16 -28.72
C GLU A 152 -21.21 6.59 -29.98
N ALA A 153 -19.87 6.47 -30.01
CA ALA A 153 -19.08 6.75 -31.20
C ALA A 153 -19.44 5.84 -32.38
N LEU A 154 -19.74 4.55 -32.14
CA LEU A 154 -20.19 3.64 -33.19
C LEU A 154 -21.58 4.01 -33.72
N VAL A 155 -22.47 4.50 -32.85
CA VAL A 155 -23.81 5.00 -33.22
C VAL A 155 -23.70 6.28 -34.05
N ASP A 156 -22.86 7.23 -33.63
CA ASP A 156 -22.65 8.51 -34.31
C ASP A 156 -22.02 8.34 -35.70
N GLN A 157 -21.24 7.27 -35.91
CA GLN A 157 -20.68 6.92 -37.22
C GLN A 157 -21.71 6.32 -38.19
N GLN A 158 -22.91 5.92 -37.73
CA GLN A 158 -23.94 5.39 -38.63
C GLN A 158 -24.69 6.52 -39.34
N GLU A 159 -24.70 6.49 -40.67
CA GLU A 159 -25.46 7.45 -41.50
C GLU A 159 -26.99 7.23 -41.43
N SER A 160 -27.42 6.05 -40.95
CA SER A 160 -28.82 5.61 -40.88
C SER A 160 -29.25 5.36 -39.44
N SER A 161 -30.29 6.07 -38.99
CA SER A 161 -30.85 5.92 -37.64
C SER A 161 -31.46 4.53 -37.38
N LEU A 162 -31.86 3.82 -38.43
CA LEU A 162 -32.44 2.48 -38.37
C LEU A 162 -31.35 1.44 -38.03
N ASP A 163 -30.15 1.60 -38.58
CA ASP A 163 -29.01 0.72 -38.33
C ASP A 163 -28.44 0.92 -36.92
N ALA A 164 -28.36 2.17 -36.45
CA ALA A 164 -28.05 2.48 -35.06
C ALA A 164 -29.03 1.80 -34.09
N MET A 165 -30.33 1.81 -34.41
CA MET A 165 -31.35 1.15 -33.60
C MET A 165 -31.21 -0.38 -33.62
N ASN A 166 -30.88 -0.97 -34.77
CA ASN A 166 -30.63 -2.41 -34.89
C ASN A 166 -29.41 -2.86 -34.07
N ILE A 167 -28.33 -2.08 -34.06
CA ILE A 167 -27.16 -2.32 -33.21
C ILE A 167 -27.56 -2.27 -31.73
N ALA A 168 -28.32 -1.24 -31.32
CA ALA A 168 -28.80 -1.13 -29.94
C ALA A 168 -29.67 -2.32 -29.52
N ARG A 169 -30.56 -2.83 -30.40
CA ARG A 169 -31.35 -4.04 -30.19
C ARG A 169 -30.51 -5.30 -30.02
N MET A 170 -29.42 -5.44 -30.78
CA MET A 170 -28.51 -6.59 -30.65
C MET A 170 -27.71 -6.56 -29.34
N LEU A 171 -27.31 -5.38 -28.88
CA LEU A 171 -26.45 -5.23 -27.70
C LEU A 171 -27.21 -5.28 -26.37
N SER A 172 -28.50 -4.94 -26.38
CA SER A 172 -29.28 -4.86 -25.14
C SER A 172 -30.67 -5.50 -25.32
N PRO A 173 -30.99 -6.54 -24.53
CA PRO A 173 -32.32 -7.14 -24.49
C PRO A 173 -33.44 -6.14 -24.14
N ARG A 174 -33.11 -4.99 -23.56
CA ARG A 174 -34.08 -3.93 -23.23
C ARG A 174 -34.72 -3.29 -24.46
N PHE A 175 -34.03 -3.29 -25.61
CA PHE A 175 -34.54 -2.71 -26.85
C PHE A 175 -35.22 -3.76 -27.73
N GLN A 176 -35.24 -5.02 -27.31
CA GLN A 176 -35.91 -6.08 -28.06
C GLN A 176 -37.41 -5.81 -28.09
N GLU A 177 -37.99 -5.71 -29.28
CA GLU A 177 -39.44 -5.55 -29.43
C GLU A 177 -40.15 -6.78 -28.86
N HIS A 178 -40.88 -6.58 -27.76
CA HIS A 178 -41.75 -7.61 -27.21
C HIS A 178 -42.99 -7.73 -28.08
N MET A 179 -42.92 -8.54 -29.14
CA MET A 179 -44.12 -8.95 -29.85
C MET A 179 -44.94 -9.88 -28.96
N GLN A 180 -45.94 -9.31 -28.29
CA GLN A 180 -46.97 -10.11 -27.64
C GLN A 180 -47.83 -10.71 -28.74
N PHE A 181 -47.65 -12.00 -28.99
CA PHE A 181 -48.55 -12.74 -29.86
C PHE A 181 -49.94 -12.73 -29.22
N VAL A 182 -50.84 -11.91 -29.75
CA VAL A 182 -52.26 -11.94 -29.43
C VAL A 182 -52.87 -12.99 -30.37
N PRO A 183 -53.26 -14.18 -29.87
CA PRO A 183 -53.89 -15.18 -30.70
C PRO A 183 -55.19 -14.61 -31.26
N ALA A 184 -55.41 -14.75 -32.57
CA ALA A 184 -56.69 -14.37 -33.19
C ALA A 184 -57.86 -15.20 -32.65
N VAL A 185 -57.56 -16.40 -32.13
CA VAL A 185 -58.51 -17.32 -31.52
C VAL A 185 -58.16 -17.50 -30.05
N ALA A 186 -59.11 -17.24 -29.16
CA ALA A 186 -58.91 -17.46 -27.73
C ALA A 186 -58.57 -18.92 -27.43
N LYS A 187 -57.56 -19.14 -26.60
CA LYS A 187 -57.12 -20.48 -26.17
C LYS A 187 -58.30 -21.20 -25.51
N TYR A 188 -58.55 -22.45 -25.89
CA TYR A 188 -59.67 -23.29 -25.42
C TYR A 188 -61.07 -22.82 -25.83
N SER A 189 -61.18 -21.99 -26.86
CA SER A 189 -62.48 -21.69 -27.47
C SER A 189 -62.94 -22.82 -28.41
N ALA A 190 -64.23 -22.87 -28.72
CA ALA A 190 -64.78 -23.81 -29.70
C ALA A 190 -64.18 -23.63 -31.12
N GLU A 191 -63.58 -22.47 -31.39
CA GLU A 191 -62.84 -22.20 -32.62
C GLU A 191 -61.42 -22.78 -32.55
N ASP A 192 -60.76 -22.73 -31.39
CA ASP A 192 -59.45 -23.33 -31.16
C ASP A 192 -59.50 -24.86 -31.33
N GLU A 193 -60.56 -25.50 -30.82
CA GLU A 193 -60.80 -26.93 -31.02
C GLU A 193 -61.06 -27.29 -32.49
N ARG A 194 -61.85 -26.48 -33.21
CA ARG A 194 -62.09 -26.66 -34.65
C ARG A 194 -60.81 -26.53 -35.46
N VAL A 195 -59.97 -25.52 -35.18
CA VAL A 195 -58.68 -25.33 -35.85
C VAL A 195 -57.75 -26.52 -35.58
N LYS A 196 -57.67 -26.99 -34.34
CA LYS A 196 -56.89 -28.19 -33.99
C LYS A 196 -57.37 -29.43 -34.73
N GLN A 197 -58.69 -29.62 -34.85
CA GLN A 197 -59.27 -30.73 -35.62
C GLN A 197 -58.91 -30.63 -37.10
N LEU A 198 -59.08 -29.45 -37.73
CA LEU A 198 -58.73 -29.21 -39.13
C LEU A 198 -57.24 -29.45 -39.42
N LEU A 199 -56.35 -29.03 -38.52
CA LEU A 199 -54.91 -29.25 -38.65
C LEU A 199 -54.49 -30.70 -38.38
N SER A 200 -55.23 -31.42 -37.54
CA SER A 200 -54.98 -32.84 -37.26
C SER A 200 -55.40 -33.77 -38.40
N THR A 201 -56.36 -33.33 -39.23
CA THR A 201 -56.74 -34.06 -40.43
C THR A 201 -55.78 -33.75 -41.56
N THR A 202 -54.90 -34.70 -41.89
CA THR A 202 -53.90 -34.65 -42.99
C THR A 202 -54.51 -34.52 -44.40
N ARG A 203 -55.82 -34.28 -44.51
CA ARG A 203 -56.62 -34.31 -45.74
C ARG A 203 -57.04 -32.92 -46.25
N VAL A 204 -56.25 -31.89 -45.94
CA VAL A 204 -56.41 -30.58 -46.58
C VAL A 204 -55.74 -30.66 -47.96
N GLY A 205 -56.52 -30.98 -49.01
CA GLY A 205 -55.98 -30.96 -50.39
C GLY A 205 -56.61 -31.91 -51.42
N SER A 206 -57.72 -32.59 -51.14
CA SER A 206 -58.41 -33.45 -52.12
C SER A 206 -59.57 -32.71 -52.80
N TYR A 207 -59.28 -31.66 -53.57
CA TYR A 207 -60.30 -30.98 -54.39
C TYR A 207 -60.06 -31.06 -55.90
N TYR A 208 -59.01 -31.76 -56.34
CA TYR A 208 -58.82 -32.13 -57.75
C TYR A 208 -58.31 -33.57 -57.84
N GLN A 209 -59.26 -34.52 -57.85
CA GLN A 209 -59.06 -35.85 -58.40
C GLN A 209 -60.30 -36.22 -59.20
#